data_AF-A0A658R4L2-F1
#
_entry.id   AF-A0A658R4L2-F1
#
_cell.length_a   1.000
_cell.length_b   1.000
_cell.length_c   1.000
_cell.angle_alpha   90.00
_cell.angle_beta   90.00
_cell.angle_gamma   90.00
#
_symmetry.space_group_name_H-M   'P 1'
#
loop_
_entity.id
_entity.type
_entity.pdbx_description
1 polymer ?
#
loop_
_entity_poly.entity_id
_entity_poly.type
_entity_poly.pdbx_seq_one_letter_code
_entity_poly.pdbx_strand_id
1 'polypeptide(L)'
;MQVNATILAHEAVEPESDELHRFIFSISDELNTQPVRNVVSLRTARVLASELVPDTAFGRMILTIVQSDPADYDHLVGKAFRHA
;
A
#
# COMPACT_ATOMS: atom_id res chain seq x y z
N MET A 1 20.46 -5.19 0.39
CA MET A 1 19.56 -4.24 1.06
C MET A 1 18.15 -4.75 0.90
N GLN A 2 17.54 -5.16 2.01
CA GLN A 2 16.15 -5.59 2.01
C GLN A 2 15.23 -4.38 2.20
N VAL A 3 14.37 -4.11 1.21
CA VAL A 3 13.33 -3.07 1.30
C VAL A 3 12.01 -3.74 1.69
N ASN A 4 11.35 -3.18 2.70
CA ASN A 4 10.02 -3.59 3.15
C ASN A 4 9.02 -2.45 2.96
N ALA A 5 7.82 -2.79 2.48
CA ALA A 5 6.68 -1.89 2.46
C ALA A 5 5.60 -2.44 3.39
N THR A 6 5.09 -1.65 4.32
CA THR A 6 4.10 -2.10 5.31
C THR A 6 2.90 -1.17 5.30
N ILE A 7 1.70 -1.73 5.17
CA ILE A 7 0.46 -0.97 5.32
C ILE A 7 0.21 -0.75 6.81
N LEU A 8 0.12 0.51 7.22
CA LEU A 8 -0.01 0.93 8.61
C LEU A 8 -1.44 1.24 9.02
N ALA A 9 -2.24 1.75 8.09
CA ALA A 9 -3.65 2.05 8.32
C ALA A 9 -4.41 2.12 7.01
N HIS A 10 -5.72 1.95 7.11
CA HIS A 10 -6.70 2.16 6.07
C HIS A 10 -7.75 3.15 6.58
N GLU A 11 -8.11 4.12 5.73
CA GLU A 11 -9.13 5.12 6.02
C GLU A 11 -10.16 5.13 4.89
N ALA A 12 -11.41 4.82 5.21
CA ALA A 12 -12.55 5.06 4.32
C ALA A 12 -13.01 6.51 4.55
N VAL A 13 -13.00 7.33 3.50
CA VAL A 13 -13.24 8.77 3.67
C VAL A 13 -14.74 9.09 3.72
N GLU A 14 -15.64 8.37 3.03
CA GLU A 14 -17.11 8.40 3.18
C GLU A 14 -17.78 7.19 2.50
N PRO A 15 -19.01 6.77 2.89
CA PRO A 15 -19.67 5.56 2.39
C PRO A 15 -20.11 5.59 0.92
N GLU A 16 -20.04 6.73 0.23
CA GLU A 16 -20.60 6.89 -1.12
C GLU A 16 -19.56 7.00 -2.24
N SER A 17 -18.25 6.86 -1.94
CA SER A 17 -17.23 6.89 -2.98
C SER A 17 -16.08 5.90 -2.72
N ASP A 18 -16.15 4.76 -3.40
CA ASP A 18 -15.10 3.73 -3.47
C ASP A 18 -13.74 4.32 -3.93
N GLU A 19 -13.71 5.50 -4.56
CA GLU A 19 -12.47 6.13 -5.00
C GLU A 19 -11.70 6.87 -3.89
N LEU A 20 -12.30 7.03 -2.71
CA LEU A 20 -11.71 7.83 -1.63
C LEU A 20 -11.01 7.01 -0.53
N HIS A 21 -10.90 5.68 -0.67
CA HIS A 21 -10.09 4.87 0.25
C HIS A 21 -8.64 5.33 0.25
N ARG A 22 -8.04 5.46 1.44
CA ARG A 22 -6.64 5.83 1.62
C ARG A 22 -5.90 4.78 2.43
N PHE A 23 -4.67 4.50 2.01
CA PHE A 23 -3.76 3.60 2.70
C PHE A 23 -2.55 4.38 3.17
N ILE A 24 -2.31 4.36 4.47
CA ILE A 24 -1.10 4.87 5.09
C ILE A 24 -0.11 3.71 5.11
N PHE A 25 1.11 3.92 4.64
CA PHE A 25 2.14 2.89 4.60
C PHE A 25 3.52 3.45 4.94
N SER A 26 4.46 2.58 5.28
CA SER A 26 5.88 2.92 5.41
C SER A 26 6.72 2.10 4.47
N ILE A 27 7.79 2.72 3.97
CA ILE A 27 8.90 2.02 3.31
C ILE A 27 10.10 2.13 4.23
N SER A 28 10.75 1.00 4.50
CA SER A 28 11.96 0.93 5.32
C SER A 28 12.98 0.01 4.65
N ASP A 29 14.26 0.33 4.81
CA ASP A 29 15.37 -0.56 4.48
C ASP A 29 16.26 -0.78 5.71
N GLU A 30 17.25 -1.66 5.60
CA GLU A 30 18.16 -2.03 6.69
C GLU A 30 19.01 -0.87 7.23
N LEU A 31 19.15 0.23 6.47
CA LEU A 31 19.93 1.40 6.83
C LEU A 31 19.05 2.56 7.34
N ASN A 32 17.76 2.53 7.03
CA ASN A 32 16.82 3.62 7.30
C ASN A 32 15.78 3.19 8.33
N THR A 33 16.16 3.34 9.60
CA THR A 33 15.36 2.93 10.77
C THR A 33 14.24 3.90 11.13
N GLN A 34 14.13 5.03 10.42
CA GLN A 34 13.07 6.01 10.63
C GLN A 34 11.99 5.83 9.56
N PRO A 35 10.89 5.11 9.87
CA PRO A 35 9.87 4.81 8.87
C PRO A 35 9.16 6.08 8.44
N VAL A 36 9.36 6.47 7.18
CA VAL A 36 8.61 7.56 6.55
C VAL A 36 7.20 7.08 6.27
N ARG A 37 6.21 7.74 6.88
CA ARG A 37 4.80 7.47 6.62
C ARG A 37 4.40 8.19 5.33
N ASN A 38 3.85 7.42 4.40
CA ASN A 38 3.33 7.87 3.13
C ASN A 38 1.84 7.53 3.05
N VAL A 39 1.12 8.21 2.16
CA VAL A 39 -0.30 7.98 1.92
C VAL A 39 -0.53 7.78 0.44
N VAL A 40 -1.35 6.81 0.08
CA VAL A 40 -1.83 6.61 -1.28
C VAL A 40 -3.34 6.44 -1.29
N SER A 41 -4.02 7.14 -2.19
CA SER A 41 -5.45 6.90 -2.44
C SER A 41 -5.64 5.66 -3.32
N LEU A 42 -6.79 4.98 -3.24
CA LEU A 42 -7.09 3.85 -4.12
C LEU A 42 -7.06 4.27 -5.59
N ARG A 43 -7.57 5.47 -5.90
CA ARG A 43 -7.48 6.05 -7.25
C ARG A 43 -6.03 6.14 -7.74
N THR A 44 -5.13 6.68 -6.91
CA THR A 44 -3.70 6.73 -7.25
C THR A 44 -3.09 5.34 -7.36
N ALA A 45 -3.44 4.41 -6.45
CA ALA A 45 -2.95 3.05 -6.48
C ALA A 45 -3.34 2.32 -7.78
N ARG A 46 -4.56 2.53 -8.29
CA ARG A 46 -5.02 1.98 -9.58
C ARG A 46 -4.20 2.50 -10.77
N VAL A 47 -3.87 3.80 -10.77
CA VAL A 47 -2.99 4.39 -11.81
C VAL A 47 -1.58 3.83 -11.69
N LEU A 48 -1.03 3.69 -10.49
CA LEU A 48 0.30 3.12 -10.30
C LEU A 48 0.36 1.63 -10.70
N ALA A 49 -0.71 0.88 -10.44
CA ALA A 49 -0.77 -0.54 -10.76
C ALA A 49 -0.68 -0.86 -12.26
N SER A 50 -1.03 0.08 -13.16
CA SER A 50 -0.86 -0.12 -14.60
C SER A 50 0.59 0.01 -15.05
N GLU A 51 1.42 0.73 -14.28
CA GLU A 51 2.80 1.08 -14.64
C GLU A 51 3.85 0.28 -13.85
N LEU A 52 3.48 -0.27 -12.68
CA LEU A 52 4.41 -0.93 -11.77
C LEU A 52 4.57 -2.43 -12.07
N VAL A 53 5.82 -2.87 -12.07
CA VAL A 53 6.16 -4.30 -12.05
C VAL A 53 6.12 -4.81 -10.59
N PRO A 54 5.58 -6.01 -10.30
CA PRO A 54 5.55 -6.61 -8.95
C PRO A 54 6.92 -7.09 -8.45
N ASP A 55 8.03 -6.51 -8.90
CA ASP A 55 9.37 -6.88 -8.45
C ASP A 55 9.73 -6.20 -7.12
N THR A 56 9.33 -4.94 -6.93
CA THR A 56 9.59 -4.17 -5.70
C THR A 56 8.56 -4.44 -4.59
N ALA A 57 8.98 -4.23 -3.34
CA ALA A 57 8.07 -4.28 -2.18
C ALA A 57 6.88 -3.32 -2.33
N PHE A 58 7.13 -2.11 -2.85
CA PHE A 58 6.11 -1.11 -3.12
C PHE A 58 5.15 -1.56 -4.24
N GLY A 59 5.67 -2.06 -5.36
CA GLY A 59 4.85 -2.58 -6.47
C GLY A 59 3.92 -3.71 -6.02
N ARG A 60 4.44 -4.67 -5.24
CA ARG A 60 3.63 -5.75 -4.66
C ARG A 60 2.54 -5.24 -3.72
N MET A 61 2.86 -4.25 -2.88
CA MET A 61 1.91 -3.62 -1.98
C MET A 61 0.77 -2.93 -2.77
N ILE A 62 1.12 -2.11 -3.78
CA ILE A 62 0.14 -1.42 -4.63
C ILE A 62 -0.76 -2.41 -5.35
N LEU A 63 -0.19 -3.44 -5.98
CA LEU A 63 -0.97 -4.45 -6.69
C LEU A 63 -1.90 -5.22 -5.75
N THR A 64 -1.43 -5.52 -4.53
CA THR A 64 -2.28 -6.18 -3.52
C THR A 64 -3.45 -5.30 -3.11
N ILE A 65 -3.23 -4.00 -2.88
CA ILE A 65 -4.31 -3.04 -2.57
C ILE A 65 -5.35 -3.03 -3.69
N VAL A 66 -4.90 -2.94 -4.95
CA VAL A 66 -5.81 -2.86 -6.12
C VAL A 66 -6.57 -4.16 -6.36
N GLN A 67 -5.97 -5.32 -6.06
CA GLN A 67 -6.58 -6.63 -6.27
C GLN A 67 -7.47 -7.09 -5.10
N SER A 68 -7.42 -6.41 -3.95
CA SER A 68 -8.23 -6.77 -2.79
C SER A 68 -9.66 -6.25 -2.92
N ASP A 69 -10.62 -7.04 -2.44
CA ASP A 69 -11.99 -6.60 -2.29
C ASP A 69 -12.06 -5.46 -1.26
N PRO A 70 -12.87 -4.39 -1.47
CA PRO A 70 -13.05 -3.33 -0.49
C PRO A 70 -13.43 -3.82 0.91
N ALA A 71 -14.18 -4.93 1.03
CA ALA A 71 -14.52 -5.54 2.31
C ALA A 71 -13.30 -6.09 3.08
N ASP A 72 -12.17 -6.28 2.40
CA ASP A 72 -10.93 -6.81 2.96
C ASP A 72 -9.86 -5.73 3.22
N TYR A 73 -10.13 -4.45 2.94
CA TYR A 73 -9.12 -3.40 3.08
C TYR A 73 -8.59 -3.24 4.51
N ASP A 74 -9.43 -3.44 5.52
CA ASP A 74 -8.97 -3.44 6.91
C ASP A 74 -8.06 -4.63 7.24
N HIS A 75 -8.23 -5.77 6.55
CA HIS A 75 -7.34 -6.93 6.69
C HIS A 75 -5.95 -6.71 6.09
N LEU A 76 -5.76 -5.67 5.26
CA LEU A 76 -4.46 -5.32 4.71
C LEU A 76 -3.57 -4.60 5.73
N VAL A 77 -4.13 -4.03 6.79
CA VAL A 77 -3.39 -3.32 7.83
C VAL A 77 -2.43 -4.28 8.54
N GLY A 78 -1.17 -3.88 8.66
CA GLY A 78 -0.08 -4.70 9.22
C GLY A 78 0.59 -5.63 8.20
N LYS A 79 0.05 -5.77 6.98
CA LYS A 79 0.68 -6.60 5.94
C LYS A 79 1.98 -5.96 5.46
N ALA A 80 3.05 -6.75 5.46
CA ALA A 80 4.38 -6.36 5.01
C ALA A 80 4.75 -7.09 3.72
N PHE A 81 5.32 -6.34 2.78
CA PHE A 81 5.76 -6.79 1.47
C PHE A 81 7.27 -6.63 1.38
N ARG A 82 7.94 -7.58 0.73
CA ARG A 82 9.39 -7.61 0.58
C ARG A 82 9.76 -7.57 -0.89
N HIS A 83 10.90 -6.98 -1.21
CA HIS A 83 11.54 -7.19 -2.50
C HIS A 83 11.92 -8.67 -2.64
N ALA A 84 11.69 -9.25 -3.82
CA ALA A 84 12.05 -10.65 -4.11
C ALA A 84 13.55 -10.78 -4.42
#